data_AF-A0A0Q6SMN3-F1
#
_entry.id   AF-A0A0Q6SMN3-F1
#
_cell.length_a   1.000
_cell.length_b   1.000
_cell.length_c   1.000
_cell.angle_alpha   90.00
_cell.angle_beta   90.00
_cell.angle_gamma   90.00
#
_symmetry.space_group_name_H-M   'P 1'
#
loop_
_entity.id
_entity.type
_entity.pdbx_description
1 polymer ?
#
loop_
_entity_poly.entity_id
_entity_poly.type
_entity_poly.pdbx_seq_one_letter_code
_entity_poly.pdbx_strand_id
1 'polypeptide(L)' 'MTKNRKLWLGWMFIVVNGLYLVFGLAANDMGGIVDLGYSQDGPLSFDAAPGRFLFGILLYGAIVMIGINMVREASRMER' A
#
# COMPACT_ATOMS: atom_id res chain seq x y z
N MET A 1 -19.61 4.75 9.39
CA MET A 1 -18.32 4.50 10.08
C MET A 1 -18.01 5.72 10.94
N THR A 2 -17.57 5.57 12.19
CA THR A 2 -17.26 6.71 13.07
C THR A 2 -15.99 7.44 12.61
N LYS A 3 -15.87 8.74 12.91
CA LYS A 3 -14.70 9.58 12.61
C LYS A 3 -13.39 8.91 13.06
N ASN A 4 -13.33 8.53 14.34
CA ASN A 4 -12.13 7.91 14.93
C ASN A 4 -11.75 6.62 14.20
N ARG A 5 -12.75 5.82 13.77
CA ARG A 5 -12.51 4.59 13.00
C ARG A 5 -12.00 4.88 11.59
N LYS A 6 -12.51 5.92 10.92
CA LYS A 6 -11.99 6.35 9.61
C LYS A 6 -10.55 6.88 9.69
N LEU A 7 -10.25 7.71 10.70
CA LEU A 7 -8.88 8.20 10.93
C LEU A 7 -7.92 7.05 11.20
N TRP A 8 -8.29 6.13 12.08
CA TRP A 8 -7.44 5.00 12.45
C TRP A 8 -7.16 4.09 11.25
N LEU A 9 -8.19 3.74 10.45
CA LEU A 9 -8.00 2.94 9.24
C LEU A 9 -7.22 3.67 8.16
N GLY A 10 -7.47 4.97 7.97
CA GLY A 10 -6.73 5.77 7.00
C GLY A 10 -5.24 5.83 7.34
N TRP A 11 -4.90 6.06 8.61
CA TRP A 11 -3.52 6.02 9.07
C TRP A 11 -2.89 4.63 8.97
N MET A 12 -3.63 3.56 9.28
CA MET A 12 -3.12 2.20 9.05
C MET A 12 -2.79 1.98 7.57
N PHE A 13 -3.66 2.39 6.66
CA PHE A 13 -3.44 2.21 5.22
C PHE A 13 -2.24 3.03 4.74
N ILE A 14 -2.04 4.24 5.25
CA ILE A 14 -0.87 5.07 4.90
C ILE A 14 0.41 4.48 5.48
N VAL A 15 0.47 4.22 6.79
CA VAL A 15 1.71 3.86 7.48
C VAL A 15 2.15 2.45 7.10
N VAL A 16 1.24 1.47 7.14
CA VAL A 16 1.59 0.08 6.84
C VAL A 16 2.01 -0.06 5.38
N ASN A 17 1.19 0.40 4.43
CA ASN A 17 1.52 0.25 3.00
C ASN A 17 2.66 1.17 2.56
N GLY A 18 2.79 2.36 3.19
CA GLY A 18 3.94 3.23 2.96
C GLY A 18 5.25 2.58 3.39
N LEU A 19 5.27 1.91 4.54
CA LEU A 19 6.44 1.15 4.99
C LEU A 19 6.71 -0.06 4.07
N TYR A 20 5.70 -0.85 3.70
CA TYR A 20 5.87 -1.95 2.74
C TYR A 20 6.42 -1.47 1.40
N LEU A 21 5.95 -0.33 0.89
CA LEU A 21 6.48 0.27 -0.33
C LEU A 21 7.96 0.64 -0.18
N VAL A 22 8.34 1.31 0.92
CA VAL A 22 9.73 1.69 1.17
C VAL A 22 10.62 0.45 1.32
N PHE A 23 10.19 -0.55 2.07
CA PHE A 23 10.93 -1.81 2.23
C PHE A 23 11.07 -2.55 0.91
N GLY A 24 10.00 -2.63 0.11
CA GLY A 24 10.08 -3.33 -1.17
C GLY A 24 10.96 -2.63 -2.18
N LEU A 25 11.03 -1.29 -2.16
CA LEU A 25 11.99 -0.53 -2.96
C LEU A 25 13.43 -0.76 -2.47
N ALA A 26 13.65 -0.74 -1.15
CA ALA A 26 14.99 -0.89 -0.57
C ALA A 26 15.54 -2.33 -0.72
N ALA A 27 14.68 -3.34 -0.58
CA ALA A 27 15.04 -4.75 -0.70
C ALA A 27 15.01 -5.26 -2.15
N ASN A 28 14.57 -4.43 -3.11
CA ASN A 28 14.29 -4.84 -4.48
C ASN A 28 13.36 -6.07 -4.55
N ASP A 29 12.35 -6.08 -3.69
CA ASP A 29 11.39 -7.17 -3.57
C ASP A 29 10.03 -6.62 -3.13
N MET A 30 9.06 -6.60 -4.05
CA MET A 30 7.70 -6.13 -3.77
C MET A 30 6.80 -7.20 -3.15
N GLY A 31 7.38 -8.29 -2.62
CA GLY A 31 6.69 -9.35 -1.92
C GLY A 31 5.83 -8.86 -0.74
N GLY A 32 4.59 -9.34 -0.65
CA GLY A 32 3.58 -8.88 0.32
C GLY A 32 2.14 -8.98 -0.20
N ILE A 33 1.34 -7.90 -0.21
CA ILE A 33 -0.06 -7.93 -0.71
C ILE A 33 -0.12 -8.40 -2.18
N VAL A 34 0.94 -8.16 -2.96
CA VAL A 34 1.07 -8.59 -4.35
C VAL A 34 1.17 -10.12 -4.48
N ASP A 35 1.74 -10.81 -3.48
CA ASP A 35 1.79 -12.27 -3.39
C ASP A 35 0.46 -12.92 -3.03
N LEU A 36 -0.52 -12.15 -2.52
CA LEU A 36 -1.82 -12.69 -2.14
C LEU A 36 -2.70 -13.08 -3.35
N GLY A 37 -2.25 -12.84 -4.58
CA GLY A 37 -3.00 -13.17 -5.80
C GLY A 37 -2.17 -13.60 -7.02
N TYR A 38 -0.84 -13.44 -6.98
CA TYR A 38 0.04 -13.88 -8.06
C TYR A 38 1.00 -14.97 -7.54
N SER A 39 1.21 -16.00 -8.36
CA SER A 39 1.97 -17.21 -8.07
C SER A 39 3.12 -17.00 -7.08
N GLN A 40 3.11 -17.74 -5.96
CA GLN A 40 4.17 -17.72 -4.93
C GLN A 40 5.55 -18.14 -5.46
N ASP A 41 5.62 -18.62 -6.70
CA ASP A 41 6.81 -19.26 -7.26
C ASP A 41 7.67 -18.34 -8.15
N GLY A 42 7.27 -17.07 -8.34
CA GLY A 42 7.93 -16.13 -9.25
C GLY A 42 8.55 -14.93 -8.54
N PRO A 43 9.81 -14.56 -8.83
CA PRO A 43 10.45 -13.41 -8.18
C PRO A 43 9.68 -12.11 -8.45
N LEU A 44 9.48 -11.31 -7.41
CA LEU A 44 8.83 -9.99 -7.42
C LEU A 44 9.87 -8.86 -7.35
N SER A 45 11.07 -9.10 -7.87
CA SER A 45 12.15 -8.13 -7.95
C SER A 45 12.15 -7.37 -9.27
N PHE A 46 12.76 -6.19 -9.29
CA PHE A 46 12.88 -5.39 -10.51
C PHE A 46 13.71 -6.11 -11.59
N ASP A 47 14.74 -6.85 -11.18
CA ASP A 47 15.67 -7.51 -12.11
C ASP A 47 15.07 -8.74 -12.79
N ALA A 48 14.21 -9.48 -12.09
CA ALA A 48 13.63 -10.72 -12.62
C ALA A 48 12.22 -10.53 -13.18
N ALA A 49 11.43 -9.61 -12.63
CA ALA A 49 10.06 -9.36 -13.06
C ALA A 49 9.69 -7.86 -12.93
N PRO A 50 10.29 -6.98 -13.74
CA PRO A 50 10.12 -5.53 -13.62
C PRO A 50 8.67 -5.08 -13.72
N GLY A 51 7.86 -5.74 -14.56
CA GLY A 51 6.43 -5.44 -14.68
C GLY A 51 5.63 -5.74 -13.40
N ARG A 52 5.94 -6.85 -12.72
CA ARG A 52 5.28 -7.22 -11.45
C ARG A 52 5.75 -6.31 -10.30
N PHE A 53 7.03 -5.96 -10.29
CA PHE A 53 7.59 -4.98 -9.36
C PHE A 53 6.89 -3.61 -9.48
N LEU A 54 6.77 -3.08 -10.71
CA LEU A 54 6.06 -1.82 -10.97
C LEU A 54 4.58 -1.91 -10.57
N PHE A 55 3.92 -3.03 -10.83
CA PHE A 55 2.55 -3.26 -10.39
C PHE A 55 2.43 -3.20 -8.86
N GLY A 56 3.38 -3.78 -8.13
CA GLY A 56 3.45 -3.69 -6.68
C GLY A 56 3.55 -2.25 -6.16
N ILE A 57 4.42 -1.43 -6.78
CA ILE A 57 4.54 0.00 -6.46
C ILE A 57 3.19 0.71 -6.63
N LEU A 58 2.53 0.47 -7.77
CA LEU A 58 1.24 1.08 -8.09
C LEU A 58 0.15 0.63 -7.10
N LEU A 59 0.13 -0.65 -6.73
CA LEU A 59 -0.86 -1.20 -5.80
C LEU A 59 -0.68 -0.60 -4.39
N TYR A 60 0.53 -0.64 -3.83
CA TYR A 60 0.80 -0.02 -2.53
C TYR A 60 0.54 1.48 -2.55
N GLY A 61 0.94 2.18 -3.63
CA GLY A 61 0.65 3.60 -3.83
C GLY A 61 -0.84 3.90 -3.87
N ALA A 62 -1.64 3.08 -4.54
CA ALA A 62 -3.10 3.23 -4.58
C ALA A 62 -3.73 3.05 -3.19
N ILE A 63 -3.28 2.07 -2.40
CA ILE A 63 -3.77 1.84 -1.04
C ILE A 63 -3.42 3.03 -0.13
N VAL A 64 -2.20 3.57 -0.24
CA VAL A 64 -1.81 4.79 0.49
C VAL A 64 -2.72 5.97 0.10
N MET A 65 -3.03 6.15 -1.18
CA MET A 65 -3.96 7.19 -1.65
C MET A 65 -5.37 7.02 -1.08
N ILE A 66 -5.88 5.79 -0.98
CA ILE A 66 -7.14 5.50 -0.31
C ILE A 66 -7.07 5.92 1.16
N GLY A 67 -5.98 5.57 1.86
CA GLY A 67 -5.76 5.98 3.25
C GLY A 67 -5.76 7.50 3.43
N ILE A 68 -5.09 8.24 2.53
CA ILE A 68 -5.10 9.72 2.52
C ILE A 68 -6.51 10.26 2.35
N ASN A 69 -7.30 9.70 1.42
CA ASN A 69 -8.69 10.13 1.22
C ASN A 69 -9.56 9.86 2.44
N MET A 70 -9.38 8.71 3.11
CA MET A 70 -10.09 8.39 4.36
C MET A 70 -9.77 9.39 5.48
N VAL A 71 -8.48 9.76 5.65
CA VAL A 71 -8.07 10.77 6.63
C VAL A 71 -8.67 12.14 6.28
N ARG A 72 -8.57 12.57 5.01
CA ARG A 72 -9.14 13.85 4.53
C ARG A 72 -10.65 13.93 4.76
N GLU A 73 -11.38 12.86 4.46
CA GLU A 73 -12.82 12.79 4.72
C GLU A 73 -13.14 12.86 6.21
N ALA A 74 -12.36 12.20 7.06
CA ALA A 74 -12.57 12.24 8.49
C ALA A 74 -12.31 13.64 9.08
N SER A 75 -11.32 14.38 8.58
CA SER A 75 -11.09 15.78 8.95
C SER A 75 -12.21 16.72 8.48
N ARG A 76 -12.91 16.39 7.39
CA ARG A 76 -14.07 17.18 6.95
C ARG A 76 -15.31 16.95 7.80
N MET A 77 -15.42 15.81 8.49
CA MET A 77 -16.51 15.55 9.44
C MET A 77 -16.40 16.37 10.74
N GLU A 78 -15.28 17.08 10.95
CA GLU A 78 -15.11 18.02 12.07
C GLU A 78 -15.68 19.41 11.79
N ARG A 79 -15.99 19.75 10.54
CA ARG A 79 -16.68 20.98 10.16
C ARG A 79 -18.17 20.74 10.08
#